data_AF-I6AQD2-F1
#
_entry.id   AF-I6AQD2-F1
#
_cell.length_a   1.000
_cell.length_b   1.000
_cell.length_c   1.000
_cell.angle_alpha   90.00
_cell.angle_beta   90.00
_cell.angle_gamma   90.00
#
_symmetry.space_group_name_H-M   'P 1'
#
loop_
_entity.id
_entity.type
_entity.pdbx_description
1 polymer ?
#
loop_
_entity_poly.entity_id
_entity_poly.type
_entity_poly.pdbx_seq_one_letter_code
_entity_poly.pdbx_strand_id
1 'polypeptide(L)'
;MIASVAFRNFKALRSTQIALSPFTLIIGPNGSGKTSLIQAGMRLRTLARLPLREPAPAPADLRDDAPEIIFRFDPPHSGLEAILTCSTDNVCDLLEVRPLLTGEGADDWAGLRERLLGMRSYLFDHAAMSAPAAATDHGELAGDGHNLAAVLARRAAEHPAAWTALRGEFLRIFTEYEDIETADNDDGHTVLLRFRVRDEPGWITAEDVSQGTLYALGILTLAWNPEPPSLVCVEELDRGIHPRLLRELRDALYQLSYPPPPVAGGGADFAAGRRATQVIATTHSPYLLDLFREHPEEVVIAEKHGRAAHFFRLSDRTDLAELLTGASLGDLWYSGILGGVPEERES
;
A
#
# COMPACT_ATOMS: atom_id res chain seq x y z
N MET A 1 2.05 8.30 -9.36
CA MET A 1 2.63 9.33 -8.46
C MET A 1 4.12 9.14 -8.52
N ILE A 2 4.61 8.03 -8.00
CA ILE A 2 5.96 7.52 -8.25
C ILE A 2 5.86 6.60 -9.46
N ALA A 3 6.57 6.92 -10.53
CA ALA A 3 6.65 6.11 -11.74
C ALA A 3 7.68 4.98 -11.60
N SER A 4 8.79 5.26 -10.94
CA SER A 4 9.80 4.23 -10.68
C SER A 4 10.69 4.56 -9.47
N VAL A 5 11.28 3.50 -8.92
CA VAL A 5 12.28 3.58 -7.86
C VAL A 5 13.51 2.82 -8.29
N ALA A 6 14.68 3.44 -8.25
CA ALA A 6 15.96 2.80 -8.50
C ALA A 6 16.81 2.80 -7.22
N PHE A 7 17.41 1.66 -6.92
CA PHE A 7 18.32 1.47 -5.80
C PHE A 7 19.73 1.26 -6.33
N ARG A 8 20.67 2.02 -5.78
CA ARG A 8 22.11 1.86 -5.99
C ARG A 8 22.74 1.56 -4.64
N ASN A 9 23.40 0.43 -4.52
CA ASN A 9 24.15 -0.01 -3.34
C ASN A 9 23.39 -0.01 -1.98
N PHE A 10 22.05 0.02 -1.96
CA PHE A 10 21.24 0.13 -0.74
C PHE A 10 20.78 -1.24 -0.19
N LYS A 11 21.20 -1.62 1.03
CA LYS A 11 20.93 -2.94 1.63
C LYS A 11 21.29 -4.10 0.68
N ALA A 12 20.35 -5.02 0.42
CA ALA A 12 20.51 -6.08 -0.58
C ALA A 12 20.34 -5.58 -2.03
N LEU A 13 19.89 -4.34 -2.23
CA LEU A 13 19.54 -3.79 -3.54
C LEU A 13 20.74 -3.03 -4.12
N ARG A 14 21.59 -3.76 -4.86
CA ARG A 14 22.84 -3.21 -5.41
C ARG A 14 22.65 -2.37 -6.68
N SER A 15 21.81 -2.83 -7.61
CA SER A 15 21.43 -2.09 -8.82
C SER A 15 20.12 -2.64 -9.36
N THR A 16 19.01 -2.10 -8.92
CA THR A 16 17.68 -2.52 -9.40
C THR A 16 16.78 -1.31 -9.59
N GLN A 17 16.00 -1.32 -10.67
CA GLN A 17 14.99 -0.33 -10.94
C GLN A 17 13.64 -1.04 -11.04
N ILE A 18 12.65 -0.46 -10.37
CA ILE A 18 11.29 -0.97 -10.30
C ILE A 18 10.40 0.08 -10.94
N ALA A 19 9.71 -0.29 -12.03
CA ALA A 19 8.60 0.49 -12.54
C ALA A 19 7.35 0.20 -11.68
N LEU A 20 6.64 1.25 -11.28
CA LEU A 20 5.45 1.14 -10.45
C LEU A 20 4.21 1.52 -11.26
N SER A 21 3.18 0.71 -11.13
CA SER A 21 1.86 0.94 -11.73
C SER A 21 0.94 1.66 -10.73
N PRO A 22 -0.24 2.16 -11.13
CA PRO A 22 -1.22 2.70 -10.20
C PRO A 22 -1.56 1.71 -9.08
N PHE A 23 -1.70 0.43 -9.41
CA PHE A 23 -1.68 -0.68 -8.47
C PHE A 23 -0.42 -1.54 -8.71
N THR A 24 0.34 -1.84 -7.66
CA THR A 24 1.51 -2.75 -7.75
C THR A 24 1.42 -3.81 -6.66
N LEU A 25 1.32 -5.09 -7.05
CA LEU A 25 1.43 -6.25 -6.16
C LEU A 25 2.86 -6.79 -6.16
N ILE A 26 3.47 -6.92 -4.99
CA ILE A 26 4.83 -7.43 -4.85
C ILE A 26 4.82 -8.81 -4.18
N ILE A 27 5.39 -9.79 -4.88
CA ILE A 27 5.55 -11.17 -4.40
C ILE A 27 7.05 -11.51 -4.25
N GLY A 28 7.38 -12.52 -3.45
CA GLY A 28 8.76 -12.97 -3.27
C GLY A 28 9.03 -13.58 -1.89
N PRO A 29 10.20 -14.19 -1.65
CA PRO A 29 10.50 -14.83 -0.37
C PRO A 29 10.75 -13.80 0.74
N ASN A 30 10.87 -14.28 1.98
CA ASN A 30 11.20 -13.43 3.12
C ASN A 30 12.60 -12.84 2.95
N GLY A 31 12.73 -11.54 3.22
CA GLY A 31 13.99 -10.82 3.07
C GLY A 31 14.41 -10.53 1.63
N SER A 32 13.52 -10.65 0.63
CA SER A 32 13.79 -10.25 -0.77
C SER A 32 13.72 -8.74 -1.03
N GLY A 33 13.42 -7.93 -0.01
CA GLY A 33 13.42 -6.46 -0.11
C GLY A 33 12.04 -5.82 -0.31
N LYS A 34 10.93 -6.57 -0.29
CA LYS A 34 9.56 -6.03 -0.39
C LYS A 34 9.31 -4.91 0.64
N THR A 35 9.53 -5.20 1.93
CA THR A 35 9.42 -4.20 3.01
C THR A 35 10.45 -3.08 2.87
N SER A 36 11.65 -3.37 2.34
CA SER A 36 12.67 -2.32 2.11
C SER A 36 12.21 -1.29 1.07
N LEU A 37 11.45 -1.69 0.06
CA LEU A 37 10.86 -0.76 -0.93
C LEU A 37 9.82 0.16 -0.27
N ILE A 38 8.93 -0.41 0.54
CA ILE A 38 7.91 0.37 1.27
C ILE A 38 8.58 1.34 2.24
N GLN A 39 9.58 0.87 2.99
CA GLN A 39 10.38 1.72 3.89
C GLN A 39 11.09 2.85 3.14
N ALA A 40 11.59 2.62 1.93
CA ALA A 40 12.21 3.67 1.12
C ALA A 40 11.20 4.77 0.76
N GLY A 41 9.97 4.41 0.36
CA GLY A 41 8.90 5.38 0.12
C GLY A 41 8.50 6.15 1.38
N MET A 42 8.39 5.48 2.53
CA MET A 42 8.10 6.16 3.81
C MET A 42 9.26 7.07 4.27
N ARG A 43 10.50 6.71 3.94
CA ARG A 43 11.66 7.55 4.18
C ARG A 43 11.64 8.81 3.32
N LEU A 44 11.30 8.68 2.03
CA LEU A 44 11.09 9.83 1.14
C LEU A 44 10.05 10.79 1.72
N ARG A 45 8.89 10.29 2.15
CA ARG A 45 7.85 11.09 2.83
C ARG A 45 8.39 11.81 4.06
N THR A 46 9.16 11.12 4.90
CA THR A 46 9.70 11.68 6.14
C THR A 46 10.67 12.82 5.84
N LEU A 47 11.58 12.62 4.90
CA LEU A 47 12.56 13.63 4.52
C LEU A 47 11.93 14.81 3.76
N ALA A 48 10.84 14.60 3.02
CA ALA A 48 10.09 15.67 2.37
C ALA A 48 9.52 16.70 3.38
N ARG A 49 9.45 16.38 4.68
CA ARG A 49 9.08 17.34 5.73
C ARG A 49 10.20 18.32 6.06
N LEU A 50 11.45 17.95 5.80
CA LEU A 50 12.65 18.72 6.11
C LEU A 50 13.02 19.65 4.95
N PRO A 51 13.86 20.68 5.20
CA PRO A 51 14.47 21.46 4.13
C PRO A 51 15.26 20.57 3.17
N LEU A 52 15.18 20.86 1.87
CA LEU A 52 15.97 20.17 0.86
C LEU A 52 17.47 20.47 1.06
N ARG A 53 18.31 19.49 0.73
CA ARG A 53 19.74 19.75 0.60
C ARG A 53 19.96 20.67 -0.61
N GLU A 54 20.76 21.72 -0.44
CA GLU A 54 21.23 22.48 -1.59
C GLU A 54 22.01 21.56 -2.53
N PRO A 55 21.85 21.71 -3.87
CA PRO A 55 22.64 20.96 -4.83
C PRO A 55 24.11 21.33 -4.66
N ALA A 56 24.83 20.56 -3.84
CA ALA A 56 26.26 20.66 -3.72
C ALA A 56 26.88 20.05 -4.97
N PRO A 57 27.94 20.63 -5.55
CA PRO A 57 28.74 19.91 -6.53
C PRO A 57 29.10 18.56 -5.92
N ALA A 58 28.86 17.47 -6.65
CA ALA A 58 29.18 16.13 -6.19
C ALA A 58 30.59 16.18 -5.57
N PRO A 59 30.75 15.87 -4.26
CA PRO A 59 32.07 15.80 -3.67
C PRO A 59 32.93 14.93 -4.59
N ALA A 60 34.12 15.40 -4.96
CA ALA A 60 35.06 14.62 -5.78
C ALA A 60 35.40 13.25 -5.13
N ASP A 61 35.05 13.08 -3.85
CA ASP A 61 35.22 11.88 -3.03
C ASP A 61 33.92 11.12 -2.70
N LEU A 62 32.75 11.44 -3.30
CA LEU A 62 31.65 10.47 -3.31
C LEU A 62 32.11 9.31 -4.20
N ARG A 63 32.69 8.29 -3.55
CA ARG A 63 32.93 6.98 -4.16
C ARG A 63 31.70 6.59 -4.98
N ASP A 64 31.88 6.11 -6.20
CA ASP A 64 30.83 5.53 -7.06
C ASP A 64 29.96 4.45 -6.36
N ASP A 65 30.33 4.06 -5.14
CA ASP A 65 29.71 3.03 -4.31
C ASP A 65 28.71 3.55 -3.24
N ALA A 66 28.45 4.86 -3.12
CA ALA A 66 27.55 5.36 -2.08
C ALA A 66 26.09 4.86 -2.27
N PRO A 67 25.40 4.44 -1.20
CA PRO A 67 24.02 3.98 -1.30
C PRO A 67 23.07 5.14 -1.61
N GLU A 68 22.30 5.00 -2.70
CA GLU A 68 21.32 5.98 -3.15
C GLU A 68 20.00 5.33 -3.55
N ILE A 69 18.90 6.05 -3.32
CA ILE A 69 17.57 5.66 -3.79
C ILE A 69 17.01 6.80 -4.62
N ILE A 70 16.71 6.53 -5.88
CA ILE A 70 16.26 7.52 -6.85
C ILE A 70 14.80 7.25 -7.17
N PHE A 71 13.95 8.25 -6.92
CA PHE A 71 12.53 8.21 -7.25
C PHE A 71 12.26 9.09 -8.46
N ARG A 72 11.52 8.55 -9.42
CA ARG A 72 10.98 9.29 -10.55
C ARG A 72 9.47 9.28 -10.48
N PHE A 73 8.84 10.32 -11.01
CA PHE A 73 7.41 10.56 -10.83
C PHE A 73 6.66 10.57 -12.16
N ASP A 74 5.37 10.26 -12.09
CA ASP A 74 4.46 10.42 -13.23
C ASP A 74 4.12 11.89 -13.45
N PRO A 75 3.60 12.25 -14.64
CA PRO A 75 2.97 13.55 -14.85
C PRO A 75 1.98 13.92 -13.71
N PRO A 76 1.96 15.20 -13.29
CA PRO A 76 2.68 16.34 -13.86
C PRO A 76 4.14 16.52 -13.38
N HIS A 77 4.64 15.65 -12.49
CA HIS A 77 5.96 15.80 -11.84
C HIS A 77 7.07 14.99 -12.53
N SER A 78 6.85 14.54 -13.77
CA SER A 78 7.82 13.82 -14.61
C SER A 78 9.12 14.59 -14.87
N GLY A 79 9.11 15.91 -14.64
CA GLY A 79 10.28 16.77 -14.72
C GLY A 79 11.16 16.76 -13.46
N LEU A 80 10.80 16.01 -12.41
CA LEU A 80 11.54 15.94 -11.15
C LEU A 80 12.08 14.54 -10.89
N GLU A 81 13.27 14.47 -10.31
CA GLU A 81 13.77 13.29 -9.61
C GLU A 81 14.08 13.63 -8.15
N ALA A 82 13.76 12.70 -7.25
CA ALA A 82 14.10 12.81 -5.83
C ALA A 82 15.15 11.75 -5.48
N ILE A 83 16.27 12.18 -4.91
CA ILE A 83 17.41 11.33 -4.57
C ILE A 83 17.56 11.31 -3.06
N LEU A 84 17.50 10.11 -2.49
CA LEU A 84 17.86 9.86 -1.11
C LEU A 84 19.32 9.41 -1.07
N THR A 85 20.19 10.21 -0.46
CA THR A 85 21.59 9.83 -0.21
C THR A 85 21.71 9.23 1.18
N CYS A 86 22.38 8.08 1.26
CA CYS A 86 22.50 7.34 2.50
C CYS A 86 23.90 7.44 3.10
N SER A 87 23.95 7.82 4.39
CA SER A 87 25.18 7.91 5.18
C SER A 87 25.70 6.53 5.58
N THR A 88 24.80 5.54 5.65
CA THR A 88 25.08 4.11 5.85
C THR A 88 24.07 3.26 5.09
N ASP A 89 24.25 1.93 5.04
CA ASP A 89 23.36 0.97 4.37
C ASP A 89 21.88 1.05 4.80
N ASN A 90 21.57 1.65 5.96
CA ASN A 90 20.22 1.71 6.53
C ASN A 90 19.73 3.11 6.85
N VAL A 91 20.55 4.14 6.66
CA VAL A 91 20.25 5.50 7.10
C VAL A 91 20.41 6.45 5.92
N CYS A 92 19.28 6.90 5.38
CA CYS A 92 19.22 7.91 4.33
C CYS A 92 18.71 9.22 4.92
N ASP A 93 19.60 10.15 5.25
CA ASP A 93 19.26 11.36 6.00
C ASP A 93 19.08 12.59 5.11
N LEU A 94 19.38 12.47 3.83
CA LEU A 94 19.43 13.60 2.90
C LEU A 94 18.49 13.34 1.73
N LEU A 95 17.66 14.34 1.44
CA LEU A 95 16.82 14.40 0.27
C LEU A 95 17.29 15.56 -0.61
N GLU A 96 17.62 15.23 -1.85
CA GLU A 96 17.87 16.17 -2.92
C GLU A 96 16.77 16.00 -3.99
N VAL A 97 16.30 17.11 -4.55
CA VAL A 97 15.33 17.09 -5.65
C VAL A 97 15.93 17.86 -6.81
N ARG A 98 16.01 17.22 -7.98
CA ARG A 98 16.65 17.76 -9.18
C ARG A 98 15.64 17.84 -10.32
N PRO A 99 15.65 18.94 -11.11
CA PRO A 99 14.96 18.97 -12.40
C PRO A 99 15.64 18.03 -13.40
N LEU A 100 14.83 17.30 -14.17
CA LEU A 100 15.30 16.47 -15.29
C LEU A 100 15.32 17.32 -16.57
N LEU A 101 16.52 17.48 -17.16
CA LEU A 101 16.74 18.29 -18.37
C LEU A 101 15.97 17.80 -19.61
N THR A 102 15.44 16.58 -19.60
CA THR A 102 14.77 15.92 -20.73
C THR A 102 13.26 15.70 -20.53
N GLY A 103 12.65 16.24 -19.46
CA GLY A 103 11.26 15.95 -19.11
C GLY A 103 10.24 16.97 -19.64
N GLU A 104 9.14 16.49 -20.22
CA GLU A 104 7.87 17.23 -20.29
C GLU A 104 7.20 17.14 -18.90
N GLY A 105 7.48 18.10 -18.01
CA GLY A 105 6.91 18.11 -16.66
C GLY A 105 7.18 19.42 -15.92
N ALA A 106 6.31 19.78 -14.97
CA ALA A 106 6.47 20.99 -14.19
C ALA A 106 7.54 20.78 -13.09
N ASP A 107 8.43 21.76 -12.92
CA ASP A 107 9.31 21.89 -11.76
C ASP A 107 8.48 22.37 -10.54
N ASP A 108 7.54 21.54 -10.11
CA ASP A 108 6.60 21.81 -9.02
C ASP A 108 6.92 20.96 -7.80
N TRP A 109 8.01 21.32 -7.10
CA TRP A 109 8.34 20.68 -5.84
C TRP A 109 7.24 20.85 -4.79
N ALA A 110 6.53 21.98 -4.76
CA ALA A 110 5.49 22.23 -3.77
C ALA A 110 4.32 21.24 -3.90
N GLY A 111 3.80 21.07 -5.12
CA GLY A 111 2.75 20.10 -5.41
C GLY A 111 3.22 18.65 -5.26
N LEU A 112 4.46 18.34 -5.63
CA LEU A 112 5.03 17.02 -5.37
C LEU A 112 5.13 16.73 -3.87
N ARG A 113 5.65 17.69 -3.10
CA ARG A 113 5.82 17.59 -1.64
C ARG A 113 4.49 17.33 -0.95
N GLU A 114 3.43 18.05 -1.31
CA GLU A 114 2.08 17.81 -0.80
C GLU A 114 1.67 16.33 -1.02
N ARG A 115 1.88 15.81 -2.23
CA ARG A 115 1.60 14.40 -2.53
C ARG A 115 2.48 13.46 -1.72
N LEU A 116 3.78 13.71 -1.58
CA LEU A 116 4.68 12.85 -0.79
C LEU A 116 4.25 12.80 0.68
N LEU A 117 3.82 13.93 1.24
CA LEU A 117 3.34 14.00 2.61
C LEU A 117 2.05 13.21 2.81
N GLY A 118 1.27 12.99 1.76
CA GLY A 118 0.09 12.13 1.71
C GLY A 118 0.37 10.62 1.65
N MET A 119 1.61 10.15 1.49
CA MET A 119 1.91 8.71 1.42
C MET A 119 1.67 8.00 2.76
N ARG A 120 1.05 6.82 2.78
CA ARG A 120 0.82 6.04 4.00
C ARG A 120 1.24 4.58 3.81
N SER A 121 1.62 3.93 4.91
CA SER A 121 1.92 2.50 4.95
C SER A 121 1.17 1.84 6.10
N TYR A 122 0.59 0.68 5.82
CA TYR A 122 -0.23 -0.08 6.74
C TYR A 122 0.33 -1.49 6.88
N LEU A 123 0.55 -1.90 8.13
CA LEU A 123 0.81 -3.27 8.56
C LEU A 123 -0.07 -3.47 9.78
N PHE A 124 -1.29 -3.93 9.53
CA PHE A 124 -2.32 -3.98 10.55
C PHE A 124 -1.99 -4.98 11.66
N ASP A 125 -2.29 -4.58 12.89
CA ASP A 125 -2.19 -5.43 14.07
C ASP A 125 -3.57 -5.62 14.69
N HIS A 126 -4.01 -6.87 14.82
CA HIS A 126 -5.37 -7.16 15.24
C HIS A 126 -5.65 -6.70 16.67
N ALA A 127 -4.67 -6.85 17.57
CA ALA A 127 -4.83 -6.46 18.98
C ALA A 127 -4.90 -4.94 19.12
N ALA A 128 -4.12 -4.22 18.30
CA ALA A 128 -4.21 -2.77 18.19
C ALA A 128 -5.59 -2.34 17.66
N MET A 129 -6.05 -2.94 16.56
CA MET A 129 -7.33 -2.60 15.92
C MET A 129 -8.57 -2.93 16.75
N SER A 130 -8.50 -3.97 17.59
CA SER A 130 -9.62 -4.41 18.42
C SER A 130 -9.82 -3.55 19.67
N ALA A 131 -8.77 -2.88 20.13
CA ALA A 131 -8.81 -2.08 21.34
C ALA A 131 -9.66 -0.81 21.17
N PRO A 132 -10.29 -0.31 22.26
CA PRO A 132 -10.89 1.02 22.25
C PRO A 132 -9.86 2.10 21.90
N ALA A 133 -10.24 3.05 21.05
CA ALA A 133 -9.39 4.14 20.63
C ALA A 133 -9.75 5.43 21.38
N ALA A 134 -8.77 6.28 21.68
CA ALA A 134 -9.05 7.61 22.22
C ALA A 134 -9.92 8.39 21.24
N ALA A 135 -11.03 8.97 21.71
CA ALA A 135 -11.97 9.71 20.88
C ALA A 135 -11.32 10.89 20.14
N THR A 136 -10.20 11.42 20.67
CA THR A 136 -9.41 12.49 20.06
C THR A 136 -8.48 12.02 18.94
N ASP A 137 -8.21 10.72 18.83
CA ASP A 137 -7.35 10.12 17.80
C ASP A 137 -8.15 9.74 16.54
N HIS A 138 -8.99 10.68 16.08
CA HIS A 138 -9.85 10.52 14.91
C HIS A 138 -9.22 11.10 13.65
N GLY A 139 -7.88 11.11 13.57
CA GLY A 139 -7.15 11.63 12.43
C GLY A 139 -7.21 10.70 11.22
N GLU A 140 -6.06 10.50 10.60
CA GLU A 140 -5.91 9.45 9.60
C GLU A 140 -5.75 8.09 10.29
N LEU A 141 -6.15 7.01 9.61
CA LEU A 141 -5.94 5.65 10.10
C LEU A 141 -4.45 5.42 10.34
N ALA A 142 -4.11 4.93 11.54
CA ALA A 142 -2.75 4.59 11.92
C ALA A 142 -2.26 3.36 11.13
N GLY A 143 -0.94 3.23 11.01
CA GLY A 143 -0.33 2.14 10.23
C GLY A 143 -0.65 0.73 10.76
N ASP A 144 -0.79 0.59 12.08
CA ASP A 144 -1.23 -0.64 12.76
C ASP A 144 -2.76 -0.73 12.92
N GLY A 145 -3.47 0.37 12.63
CA GLY A 145 -4.92 0.48 12.74
C GLY A 145 -5.46 0.73 14.16
N HIS A 146 -4.63 1.06 15.15
CA HIS A 146 -5.08 1.20 16.56
C HIS A 146 -6.20 2.22 16.77
N ASN A 147 -6.30 3.23 15.91
CA ASN A 147 -7.30 4.29 16.01
C ASN A 147 -8.54 4.05 15.14
N LEU A 148 -8.74 2.82 14.64
CA LEU A 148 -9.83 2.47 13.73
C LEU A 148 -11.21 2.88 14.25
N ALA A 149 -11.52 2.61 15.52
CA ALA A 149 -12.80 2.97 16.12
C ALA A 149 -13.06 4.48 16.10
N ALA A 150 -12.05 5.29 16.46
CA ALA A 150 -12.16 6.75 16.46
C ALA A 150 -12.28 7.33 15.03
N VAL A 151 -11.52 6.78 14.07
CA VAL A 151 -11.61 7.16 12.65
C VAL A 151 -12.99 6.87 12.08
N LEU A 152 -13.56 5.70 12.37
CA LEU A 152 -14.90 5.34 11.91
C LEU A 152 -16.00 6.16 12.59
N ALA A 153 -15.89 6.47 13.88
CA ALA A 153 -16.84 7.35 14.57
C ALA A 153 -16.86 8.74 13.94
N ARG A 154 -15.69 9.33 13.70
CA ARG A 154 -15.61 10.61 12.97
C ARG A 154 -16.17 10.48 11.56
N ARG A 155 -15.90 9.38 10.84
CA ARG A 155 -16.46 9.14 9.51
C ARG A 155 -17.99 9.13 9.55
N ALA A 156 -18.58 8.45 10.52
CA ALA A 156 -20.02 8.41 10.71
C ALA A 156 -20.61 9.80 10.99
N ALA A 157 -19.90 10.64 11.75
CA ALA A 157 -20.33 12.00 12.09
C ALA A 157 -20.17 13.01 10.94
N GLU A 158 -19.01 13.05 10.29
CA GLU A 158 -18.65 14.08 9.29
C GLU A 158 -19.00 13.68 7.85
N HIS A 159 -19.01 12.38 7.54
CA HIS A 159 -19.23 11.86 6.19
C HIS A 159 -20.22 10.67 6.20
N PRO A 160 -21.48 10.88 6.61
CA PRO A 160 -22.45 9.80 6.80
C PRO A 160 -22.73 8.98 5.53
N ALA A 161 -22.59 9.58 4.34
CA ALA A 161 -22.70 8.86 3.07
C ALA A 161 -21.54 7.85 2.87
N ALA A 162 -20.31 8.26 3.20
CA ALA A 162 -19.13 7.40 3.14
C ALA A 162 -19.25 6.24 4.13
N TRP A 163 -19.66 6.54 5.37
CA TRP A 163 -19.92 5.54 6.39
C TRP A 163 -21.01 4.56 5.97
N THR A 164 -22.13 5.03 5.43
CA THR A 164 -23.23 4.18 4.96
C THR A 164 -22.77 3.23 3.85
N ALA A 165 -21.97 3.72 2.90
CA ALA A 165 -21.44 2.91 1.81
C ALA A 165 -20.42 1.87 2.32
N LEU A 166 -19.48 2.27 3.17
CA LEU A 166 -18.52 1.36 3.83
C LEU A 166 -19.25 0.26 4.60
N ARG A 167 -20.22 0.64 5.43
CA ARG A 167 -21.03 -0.28 6.23
C ARG A 167 -21.80 -1.25 5.35
N GLY A 168 -22.41 -0.76 4.28
CA GLY A 168 -23.12 -1.60 3.32
C GLY A 168 -22.20 -2.63 2.66
N GLU A 169 -20.99 -2.23 2.29
CA GLU A 169 -20.01 -3.15 1.73
C GLU A 169 -19.51 -4.17 2.76
N PHE A 170 -19.23 -3.74 3.99
CA PHE A 170 -18.85 -4.65 5.07
C PHE A 170 -19.90 -5.74 5.29
N LEU A 171 -21.19 -5.37 5.38
CA LEU A 171 -22.29 -6.32 5.58
C LEU A 171 -22.57 -7.19 4.35
N ARG A 172 -22.21 -6.73 3.14
CA ARG A 172 -22.26 -7.55 1.92
C ARG A 172 -21.20 -8.66 1.97
N ILE A 173 -19.99 -8.34 2.43
CA ILE A 173 -18.86 -9.27 2.51
C ILE A 173 -19.04 -10.25 3.68
N PHE A 174 -19.39 -9.74 4.86
CA PHE A 174 -19.51 -10.51 6.10
C PHE A 174 -20.97 -10.72 6.46
N THR A 175 -21.61 -11.70 5.81
CA THR A 175 -23.04 -11.99 5.94
C THR A 175 -23.48 -12.47 7.34
N GLU A 176 -22.50 -12.87 8.16
CA GLU A 176 -22.66 -13.24 9.57
C GLU A 176 -23.05 -12.05 10.47
N TYR A 177 -22.78 -10.81 10.05
CA TYR A 177 -23.20 -9.61 10.79
C TYR A 177 -24.47 -9.00 10.18
N GLU A 178 -25.30 -8.42 11.04
CA GLU A 178 -26.47 -7.61 10.68
C GLU A 178 -26.17 -6.11 10.68
N ASP A 179 -25.27 -5.67 11.56
CA ASP A 179 -24.89 -4.27 11.67
C ASP A 179 -23.49 -4.12 12.30
N ILE A 180 -22.89 -2.96 12.08
CA ILE A 180 -21.65 -2.49 12.72
C ILE A 180 -21.82 -1.02 13.08
N GLU A 181 -21.43 -0.67 14.30
CA GLU A 181 -21.50 0.71 14.80
C GLU A 181 -20.26 1.09 15.63
N THR A 182 -20.11 2.39 15.85
CA THR A 182 -19.16 2.94 16.81
C THR A 182 -19.94 3.38 18.05
N ALA A 183 -19.44 3.08 19.24
CA ALA A 183 -20.05 3.51 20.49
C ALA A 183 -19.02 4.14 21.42
N ASP A 184 -19.42 5.18 22.14
CA ASP A 184 -18.63 5.71 23.25
C ASP A 184 -18.54 4.66 24.36
N ASN A 185 -17.36 4.53 24.95
CA ASN A 185 -17.14 3.68 26.10
C ASN A 185 -17.64 4.37 27.39
N ASP A 186 -17.78 3.62 28.47
CA ASP A 186 -18.29 4.12 29.75
C ASP A 186 -17.42 5.25 30.35
N ASP A 187 -16.15 5.35 29.93
CA ASP A 187 -15.22 6.39 30.35
C ASP A 187 -15.47 7.75 29.68
N GLY A 188 -16.28 7.81 28.62
CA GLY A 188 -16.57 9.03 27.84
C GLY A 188 -15.36 9.62 27.10
N HIS A 189 -14.25 8.89 27.00
CA HIS A 189 -12.99 9.32 26.41
C HIS A 189 -12.51 8.39 25.31
N THR A 190 -12.96 7.15 25.31
CA THR A 190 -12.65 6.16 24.29
C THR A 190 -13.89 5.76 23.49
N VAL A 191 -13.65 5.36 22.25
CA VAL A 191 -14.65 4.86 21.32
C VAL A 191 -14.30 3.42 20.99
N LEU A 192 -15.29 2.56 20.90
CA LEU A 192 -15.15 1.15 20.51
C LEU A 192 -16.02 0.82 19.31
N LEU A 193 -15.67 -0.27 18.62
CA LEU A 193 -16.48 -0.85 17.56
C LEU A 193 -17.36 -1.96 18.11
N ARG A 194 -18.63 -1.95 17.69
CA ARG A 194 -19.62 -2.97 18.03
C ARG A 194 -20.15 -3.62 16.76
N PHE A 195 -20.34 -4.93 16.85
CA PHE A 195 -20.85 -5.75 15.75
C PHE A 195 -22.07 -6.52 16.23
N ARG A 196 -23.13 -6.51 15.43
CA ARG A 196 -24.36 -7.24 15.72
C ARG A 196 -24.36 -8.52 14.90
N VAL A 197 -24.18 -9.65 15.56
CA VAL A 197 -24.15 -10.98 14.92
C VAL A 197 -25.57 -11.40 14.56
N ARG A 198 -25.74 -12.01 13.39
CA ARG A 198 -27.02 -12.53 12.92
C ARG A 198 -27.52 -13.66 13.81
N ASP A 199 -28.80 -13.64 14.09
CA ASP A 199 -29.49 -14.65 14.92
C ASP A 199 -28.97 -14.75 16.38
N GLU A 200 -28.13 -13.81 16.83
CA GLU A 200 -27.63 -13.74 18.20
C GLU A 200 -28.11 -12.46 18.91
N PRO A 201 -28.48 -12.55 20.21
CA PRO A 201 -28.89 -11.38 20.96
C PRO A 201 -27.67 -10.53 21.37
N GLY A 202 -27.74 -9.24 21.09
CA GLY A 202 -26.79 -8.25 21.60
C GLY A 202 -25.72 -7.81 20.60
N TRP A 203 -24.74 -7.09 21.13
CA TRP A 203 -23.59 -6.58 20.40
C TRP A 203 -22.33 -7.21 20.98
N ILE A 204 -21.41 -7.61 20.12
CA ILE A 204 -20.04 -7.99 20.50
C ILE A 204 -19.09 -6.83 20.19
N THR A 205 -17.97 -6.78 20.90
CA THR A 205 -16.93 -5.77 20.64
C THR A 205 -15.93 -6.26 19.61
N ALA A 206 -15.08 -5.38 19.09
CA ALA A 206 -14.01 -5.79 18.18
C ALA A 206 -13.03 -6.82 18.76
N GLU A 207 -12.93 -6.95 20.09
CA GLU A 207 -12.10 -7.97 20.76
C GLU A 207 -12.59 -9.40 20.48
N ASP A 208 -13.89 -9.57 20.21
CA ASP A 208 -14.52 -10.86 19.93
C ASP A 208 -14.59 -11.17 18.42
N VAL A 209 -14.08 -10.27 17.58
CA VAL A 209 -14.17 -10.37 16.12
C VAL A 209 -12.90 -10.98 15.55
N SER A 210 -13.04 -11.76 14.47
CA SER A 210 -11.88 -12.40 13.83
C SER A 210 -10.88 -11.36 13.32
N GLN A 211 -9.58 -11.66 13.44
CA GLN A 211 -8.51 -10.81 12.89
C GLN A 211 -8.77 -10.47 11.41
N GLY A 212 -9.18 -11.43 10.60
CA GLY A 212 -9.42 -11.22 9.18
C GLY A 212 -10.55 -10.23 8.89
N THR A 213 -11.59 -10.23 9.74
CA THR A 213 -12.70 -9.27 9.66
C THR A 213 -12.22 -7.85 9.99
N LEU A 214 -11.39 -7.68 11.02
CA LEU A 214 -10.84 -6.36 11.37
C LEU A 214 -9.89 -5.84 10.27
N TYR A 215 -9.02 -6.68 9.73
CA TYR A 215 -8.14 -6.29 8.63
C TYR A 215 -8.92 -5.88 7.38
N ALA A 216 -9.96 -6.64 7.02
CA ALA A 216 -10.86 -6.25 5.94
C ALA A 216 -11.54 -4.91 6.23
N LEU A 217 -12.04 -4.68 7.44
CA LEU A 217 -12.61 -3.40 7.84
C LEU A 217 -11.60 -2.25 7.74
N GLY A 218 -10.33 -2.49 8.08
CA GLY A 218 -9.24 -1.54 7.86
C GLY A 218 -9.07 -1.19 6.38
N ILE A 219 -9.05 -2.19 5.49
CA ILE A 219 -8.97 -1.97 4.03
C ILE A 219 -10.20 -1.22 3.51
N LEU A 220 -11.41 -1.58 3.94
CA LEU A 220 -12.64 -0.87 3.58
C LEU A 220 -12.61 0.58 4.08
N THR A 221 -12.05 0.84 5.27
CA THR A 221 -11.86 2.19 5.81
C THR A 221 -10.96 3.05 4.93
N LEU A 222 -9.93 2.45 4.32
CA LEU A 222 -9.08 3.13 3.33
C LEU A 222 -9.82 3.37 2.03
N ALA A 223 -10.50 2.34 1.49
CA ALA A 223 -11.18 2.40 0.20
C ALA A 223 -12.37 3.39 0.18
N TRP A 224 -13.09 3.51 1.28
CA TRP A 224 -14.20 4.47 1.47
C TRP A 224 -13.77 5.76 2.18
N ASN A 225 -12.49 6.13 2.13
CA ASN A 225 -12.03 7.44 2.57
C ASN A 225 -12.42 8.52 1.52
N PRO A 226 -13.12 9.62 1.89
CA PRO A 226 -13.46 10.72 0.99
C PRO A 226 -12.21 11.46 0.51
N GLU A 227 -11.19 11.50 1.36
CA GLU A 227 -9.91 12.16 1.09
C GLU A 227 -8.80 11.11 1.19
N PRO A 228 -8.68 10.20 0.20
CA PRO A 228 -7.74 9.11 0.28
C PRO A 228 -6.29 9.60 0.20
N PRO A 229 -5.33 8.90 0.84
CA PRO A 229 -3.90 9.16 0.69
C PRO A 229 -3.47 9.18 -0.77
N SER A 230 -2.39 9.89 -1.08
CA SER A 230 -1.82 9.93 -2.44
C SER A 230 -1.16 8.61 -2.86
N LEU A 231 -0.70 7.84 -1.86
CA LEU A 231 -0.18 6.48 -2.00
C LEU A 231 -0.49 5.68 -0.73
N VAL A 232 -0.90 4.43 -0.91
CA VAL A 232 -1.21 3.46 0.15
C VAL A 232 -0.32 2.23 -0.05
N CYS A 233 0.58 1.99 0.89
CA CYS A 233 1.29 0.73 1.01
C CYS A 233 0.54 -0.20 1.96
N VAL A 234 0.24 -1.43 1.56
CA VAL A 234 -0.32 -2.46 2.45
C VAL A 234 0.63 -3.65 2.49
N GLU A 235 1.19 -3.93 3.66
CA GLU A 235 2.03 -5.10 3.87
C GLU A 235 1.19 -6.31 4.25
N GLU A 236 1.51 -7.47 3.66
CA GLU A 236 0.85 -8.76 3.94
C GLU A 236 -0.68 -8.67 3.78
N LEU A 237 -1.14 -8.22 2.60
CA LEU A 237 -2.58 -8.02 2.30
C LEU A 237 -3.43 -9.28 2.55
N ASP A 238 -2.82 -10.46 2.47
CA ASP A 238 -3.44 -11.76 2.67
C ASP A 238 -3.44 -12.27 4.13
N ARG A 239 -2.77 -11.57 5.06
CA ARG A 239 -2.55 -12.04 6.43
C ARG A 239 -3.85 -12.28 7.18
N GLY A 240 -4.10 -13.51 7.62
CA GLY A 240 -5.30 -13.85 8.39
C GLY A 240 -6.61 -13.74 7.61
N ILE A 241 -6.53 -13.56 6.28
CA ILE A 241 -7.69 -13.45 5.40
C ILE A 241 -7.96 -14.80 4.75
N HIS A 242 -9.22 -15.25 4.83
CA HIS A 242 -9.62 -16.46 4.12
C HIS A 242 -9.50 -16.23 2.59
N PRO A 243 -8.95 -17.18 1.80
CA PRO A 243 -8.67 -16.96 0.38
C PRO A 243 -9.85 -16.44 -0.47
N ARG A 244 -11.08 -16.83 -0.13
CA ARG A 244 -12.30 -16.34 -0.81
C ARG A 244 -12.53 -14.83 -0.67
N LEU A 245 -11.99 -14.19 0.37
CA LEU A 245 -12.14 -12.75 0.63
C LEU A 245 -11.05 -11.91 -0.02
N LEU A 246 -9.96 -12.53 -0.52
CA LEU A 246 -8.85 -11.81 -1.15
C LEU A 246 -9.29 -10.98 -2.36
N ARG A 247 -10.31 -11.46 -3.09
CA ARG A 247 -10.91 -10.72 -4.20
C ARG A 247 -11.57 -9.43 -3.74
N GLU A 248 -12.32 -9.49 -2.64
CA GLU A 248 -13.00 -8.31 -2.09
C GLU A 248 -12.00 -7.26 -1.62
N LEU A 249 -10.89 -7.68 -0.98
CA LEU A 249 -9.83 -6.75 -0.57
C LEU A 249 -9.09 -6.12 -1.74
N ARG A 250 -8.77 -6.92 -2.78
CA ARG A 250 -8.19 -6.41 -4.02
C ARG A 250 -9.14 -5.37 -4.64
N ASP A 251 -10.43 -5.68 -4.75
CA ASP A 251 -11.41 -4.81 -5.41
C ASP A 251 -11.59 -3.49 -4.67
N ALA A 252 -11.62 -3.52 -3.34
CA ALA A 252 -11.62 -2.32 -2.51
C ALA A 252 -10.39 -1.43 -2.79
N LEU A 253 -9.19 -2.01 -2.88
CA LEU A 253 -7.97 -1.24 -3.19
C LEU A 253 -7.88 -0.82 -4.68
N TYR A 254 -8.46 -1.58 -5.60
CA TYR A 254 -8.56 -1.20 -7.01
C TYR A 254 -9.41 0.05 -7.19
N GLN A 255 -10.49 0.22 -6.42
CA GLN A 255 -11.28 1.45 -6.44
C GLN A 255 -10.48 2.70 -6.01
N LEU A 256 -9.41 2.55 -5.23
CA LEU A 256 -8.48 3.63 -4.91
C LEU A 256 -7.56 3.96 -6.10
N SER A 257 -7.03 2.92 -6.75
CA SER A 257 -6.09 3.06 -7.87
C SER A 257 -6.75 3.52 -9.17
N TYR A 258 -7.98 3.07 -9.38
CA TYR A 258 -8.77 3.24 -10.59
C TYR A 258 -10.18 3.73 -10.23
N PRO A 259 -10.30 4.95 -9.64
CA PRO A 259 -11.60 5.47 -9.25
C PRO A 259 -12.50 5.64 -10.47
N PRO A 260 -13.81 5.38 -10.33
CA PRO A 260 -14.74 5.52 -11.44
C PRO A 260 -14.76 6.98 -11.93
N PRO A 261 -14.97 7.20 -13.24
CA PRO A 261 -15.07 8.54 -13.79
C PRO A 261 -16.26 9.29 -13.15
N PRO A 262 -16.22 10.64 -13.10
CA PRO A 262 -17.35 11.42 -12.63
C PRO A 262 -18.61 11.08 -13.43
N VAL A 263 -19.69 10.68 -12.75
CA VAL A 263 -20.95 10.37 -13.42
C VAL A 263 -21.66 11.68 -13.79
N ALA A 264 -21.88 11.90 -15.09
CA ALA A 264 -22.67 13.03 -15.58
C ALA A 264 -24.12 12.90 -15.08
N GLY A 265 -24.54 13.81 -14.18
CA GLY A 265 -25.88 13.79 -13.58
C GLY A 265 -25.92 13.53 -12.07
N GLY A 266 -24.78 13.47 -11.39
CA GLY A 266 -24.73 13.49 -9.91
C GLY A 266 -25.15 12.18 -9.24
N GLY A 267 -24.91 11.04 -9.91
CA GLY A 267 -25.13 9.72 -9.30
C GLY A 267 -24.32 9.54 -8.01
N ALA A 268 -24.91 8.86 -7.04
CA ALA A 268 -24.42 8.69 -5.66
C ALA A 268 -23.24 7.72 -5.50
N ASP A 269 -22.37 7.60 -6.50
CA ASP A 269 -21.12 6.84 -6.33
C ASP A 269 -20.12 7.72 -5.59
N PHE A 270 -19.98 7.44 -4.29
CA PHE A 270 -19.06 8.12 -3.39
C PHE A 270 -17.61 8.13 -3.91
N ALA A 271 -17.23 7.14 -4.73
CA ALA A 271 -15.89 7.02 -5.26
C ALA A 271 -15.63 7.88 -6.52
N ALA A 272 -16.68 8.38 -7.18
CA ALA A 272 -16.60 9.00 -8.49
C ALA A 272 -15.86 10.35 -8.47
N GLY A 273 -14.90 10.50 -9.39
CA GLY A 273 -14.12 11.73 -9.52
C GLY A 273 -13.08 11.98 -8.43
N ARG A 274 -12.85 11.00 -7.52
CA ARG A 274 -11.71 11.05 -6.61
C ARG A 274 -10.40 11.00 -7.38
N ARG A 275 -9.36 11.64 -6.84
CA ARG A 275 -8.02 11.51 -7.40
C ARG A 275 -7.53 10.08 -7.18
N ALA A 276 -6.97 9.48 -8.22
CA ALA A 276 -6.37 8.14 -8.12
C ALA A 276 -5.24 8.11 -7.08
N THR A 277 -5.30 7.11 -6.21
CA THR A 277 -4.33 6.78 -5.17
C THR A 277 -3.44 5.66 -5.66
N GLN A 278 -2.12 5.82 -5.59
CA GLN A 278 -1.23 4.71 -5.93
C GLN A 278 -1.24 3.65 -4.83
N VAL A 279 -1.42 2.37 -5.16
CA VAL A 279 -1.40 1.27 -4.21
C VAL A 279 -0.16 0.40 -4.44
N ILE A 280 0.55 0.08 -3.36
CA ILE A 280 1.63 -0.92 -3.34
C ILE A 280 1.26 -1.95 -2.29
N ALA A 281 0.94 -3.17 -2.69
CA ALA A 281 0.60 -4.26 -1.79
C ALA A 281 1.69 -5.34 -1.80
N THR A 282 1.92 -6.00 -0.68
CA THR A 282 2.74 -7.24 -0.64
C THR A 282 1.86 -8.43 -0.30
N THR A 283 2.20 -9.60 -0.83
CA THR A 283 1.48 -10.84 -0.53
C THR A 283 2.41 -12.05 -0.56
N HIS A 284 2.03 -13.07 0.22
CA HIS A 284 2.59 -14.41 0.14
C HIS A 284 1.58 -15.43 -0.42
N SER A 285 0.38 -14.99 -0.78
CA SER A 285 -0.71 -15.85 -1.21
C SER A 285 -0.70 -16.10 -2.73
N PRO A 286 -0.55 -17.35 -3.18
CA PRO A 286 -0.72 -17.71 -4.60
C PRO A 286 -2.15 -17.42 -5.08
N TYR A 287 -3.15 -17.50 -4.19
CA TYR A 287 -4.54 -17.21 -4.53
C TYR A 287 -4.79 -15.72 -4.80
N LEU A 288 -4.09 -14.82 -4.09
CA LEU A 288 -4.16 -13.39 -4.39
C LEU A 288 -3.45 -13.10 -5.71
N LEU A 289 -2.29 -13.72 -5.96
CA LEU A 289 -1.56 -13.59 -7.22
C LEU A 289 -2.41 -14.01 -8.43
N ASP A 290 -3.21 -15.07 -8.32
CA ASP A 290 -4.10 -15.52 -9.39
C ASP A 290 -5.13 -14.45 -9.83
N LEU A 291 -5.45 -13.48 -8.96
CA LEU A 291 -6.35 -12.39 -9.30
C LEU A 291 -5.73 -11.34 -10.25
N PHE A 292 -4.42 -11.42 -10.51
CA PHE A 292 -3.65 -10.52 -11.38
C PHE A 292 -3.30 -11.15 -12.73
N ARG A 293 -3.90 -12.29 -13.08
CA ARG A 293 -3.66 -12.98 -14.36
C ARG A 293 -3.85 -12.09 -15.59
N GLU A 294 -4.82 -11.20 -15.55
CA GLU A 294 -5.15 -10.27 -16.64
C GLU A 294 -4.32 -8.96 -16.58
N HIS A 295 -3.58 -8.74 -15.48
CA HIS A 295 -2.80 -7.53 -15.20
C HIS A 295 -1.36 -7.86 -14.76
N PRO A 296 -0.58 -8.63 -15.55
CA PRO A 296 0.78 -9.01 -15.16
C PRO A 296 1.75 -7.83 -15.04
N GLU A 297 1.45 -6.68 -15.63
CA GLU A 297 2.21 -5.44 -15.49
C GLU A 297 2.13 -4.81 -14.09
N GLU A 298 1.15 -5.23 -13.28
CA GLU A 298 0.99 -4.81 -11.90
C GLU A 298 1.73 -5.72 -10.91
N VAL A 299 2.18 -6.90 -11.35
CA VAL A 299 2.88 -7.85 -10.49
C VAL A 299 4.39 -7.64 -10.61
N VAL A 300 5.04 -7.38 -9.46
CA VAL A 300 6.49 -7.31 -9.33
C VAL A 300 6.98 -8.51 -8.53
N ILE A 301 7.91 -9.27 -9.12
CA ILE A 301 8.58 -10.37 -8.43
C ILE A 301 9.85 -9.84 -7.80
N ALA A 302 9.99 -10.06 -6.50
CA ALA A 302 11.17 -9.75 -5.71
C ALA A 302 12.00 -11.02 -5.49
N GLU A 303 13.11 -11.15 -6.21
CA GLU A 303 14.06 -12.24 -6.09
C GLU A 303 15.21 -11.89 -5.17
N LYS A 304 15.80 -12.93 -4.58
CA LYS A 304 17.02 -12.81 -3.79
C LYS A 304 18.00 -13.87 -4.26
N HIS A 305 19.12 -13.42 -4.84
CA HIS A 305 20.25 -14.26 -5.22
C HIS A 305 21.43 -13.94 -4.30
N GLY A 306 21.72 -14.86 -3.38
CA GLY A 306 22.73 -14.64 -2.34
C GLY A 306 22.44 -13.38 -1.48
N ARG A 307 23.24 -12.32 -1.66
CA ARG A 307 23.09 -11.02 -0.95
C ARG A 307 22.41 -9.93 -1.79
N ALA A 308 22.16 -10.18 -3.07
CA ALA A 308 21.54 -9.23 -3.97
C ALA A 308 20.04 -9.53 -4.09
N ALA A 309 19.22 -8.48 -4.10
CA ALA A 309 17.80 -8.58 -4.44
C ALA A 309 17.51 -7.85 -5.75
N HIS A 310 16.68 -8.49 -6.57
CA HIS A 310 16.31 -8.06 -7.91
C HIS A 310 14.80 -8.01 -8.02
N PHE A 311 14.30 -6.99 -8.71
CA PHE A 311 12.88 -6.86 -9.00
C PHE A 311 12.67 -6.82 -10.51
N PHE A 312 11.62 -7.47 -10.97
CA PHE A 312 11.15 -7.39 -12.36
C PHE A 312 9.64 -7.51 -12.38
N ARG A 313 8.99 -6.89 -13.38
CA ARG A 313 7.55 -7.09 -13.55
C ARG A 313 7.30 -8.41 -14.23
N LEU A 314 6.20 -9.05 -13.87
CA LEU A 314 5.79 -10.29 -14.50
C LEU A 314 5.57 -10.08 -16.01
N SER A 315 5.06 -8.91 -16.43
CA SER A 315 4.93 -8.52 -17.85
C SER A 315 6.25 -8.42 -18.62
N ASP A 316 7.40 -8.31 -17.94
CA ASP A 316 8.71 -8.21 -18.60
C ASP A 316 9.21 -9.60 -19.06
N ARG A 317 8.55 -10.68 -18.65
CA ARG A 317 8.85 -12.06 -19.06
C ARG A 317 8.33 -12.36 -20.46
N THR A 318 9.21 -12.78 -21.35
CA THR A 318 8.86 -13.14 -22.73
C THR A 318 8.10 -14.46 -22.85
N ASP A 319 8.26 -15.36 -21.87
CA ASP A 319 7.65 -16.70 -21.84
C ASP A 319 6.29 -16.73 -21.12
N LEU A 320 5.85 -15.62 -20.52
CA LEU A 320 4.67 -15.57 -19.66
C LEU A 320 3.39 -16.07 -20.35
N ALA A 321 3.16 -15.63 -21.59
CA ALA A 321 1.95 -16.00 -22.33
C ALA A 321 1.85 -17.51 -22.56
N GLU A 322 2.98 -18.18 -22.80
CA GLU A 322 3.05 -19.63 -22.95
C GLU A 322 2.80 -20.33 -21.62
N LEU A 323 3.44 -19.90 -20.54
CA LEU A 323 3.27 -20.46 -19.20
C LEU A 323 1.81 -20.40 -18.71
N LEU A 324 1.13 -19.29 -18.98
CA LEU A 324 -0.28 -19.09 -18.62
C LEU A 324 -1.24 -20.05 -19.31
N THR A 325 -0.85 -20.73 -20.39
CA THR A 325 -1.72 -21.72 -21.05
C THR A 325 -1.93 -22.99 -20.22
N GLY A 326 -0.97 -23.34 -19.36
CA GLY A 326 -0.93 -24.63 -18.66
C GLY A 326 -1.25 -24.59 -17.18
N ALA A 327 -1.16 -23.44 -16.52
CA ALA A 327 -1.31 -23.33 -15.06
C ALA A 327 -1.80 -21.94 -14.62
N SER A 328 -2.19 -21.82 -13.35
CA SER A 328 -2.48 -20.52 -12.73
C SER A 328 -1.18 -19.78 -12.37
N LEU A 329 -1.24 -18.47 -12.12
CA LEU A 329 -0.05 -17.73 -11.69
C LEU A 329 0.45 -18.22 -10.34
N GLY A 330 -0.47 -18.55 -9.44
CA GLY A 330 -0.20 -19.13 -8.14
C GLY A 330 0.58 -20.44 -8.24
N ASP A 331 0.16 -21.35 -9.12
CA ASP A 331 0.83 -22.63 -9.34
C ASP A 331 2.23 -22.44 -9.97
N LEU A 332 2.35 -21.55 -10.96
CA LEU A 332 3.63 -21.22 -11.59
C LEU A 332 4.60 -20.56 -10.60
N TRP A 333 4.10 -19.75 -9.67
CA TRP A 333 4.93 -19.15 -8.63
C TRP A 333 5.35 -20.18 -7.59
N TYR A 334 4.40 -20.97 -7.08
CA TYR A 334 4.67 -21.99 -6.06
C TYR A 334 5.66 -23.06 -6.53
N SER A 335 5.58 -23.45 -7.80
CA SER A 335 6.52 -24.39 -8.43
C SER A 335 7.90 -23.79 -8.72
N GLY A 336 8.10 -22.49 -8.52
CA GLY A 336 9.35 -21.79 -8.77
C GLY A 336 9.57 -21.37 -10.23
N ILE A 337 8.65 -21.70 -11.15
CA ILE A 337 8.77 -21.36 -12.59
C ILE A 337 8.79 -19.83 -12.80
N LEU A 338 7.99 -19.08 -12.03
CA LEU A 338 8.01 -17.62 -12.11
C LEU A 338 9.24 -16.99 -11.44
N GLY A 339 9.99 -17.75 -10.65
CA GLY A 339 11.04 -17.21 -9.78
C GLY A 339 10.48 -16.59 -8.51
N GLY A 340 11.31 -15.87 -7.75
CA GLY A 340 10.87 -15.24 -6.49
C GLY A 340 10.39 -16.25 -5.43
N VAL A 341 11.02 -17.42 -5.36
CA VAL A 341 10.82 -18.43 -4.31
C VAL A 341 12.11 -18.60 -3.49
N PRO A 342 12.05 -19.17 -2.27
CA PRO A 342 13.27 -19.47 -1.51
C PRO A 342 14.20 -20.42 -2.29
N GLU A 343 15.51 -20.15 -2.30
CA GLU A 343 16.50 -21.06 -2.89
C GLU A 343 16.47 -22.42 -2.14
N GLU A 344 16.31 -23.52 -2.87
CA GLU A 344 16.55 -24.85 -2.32
C GLU A 344 18.04 -25.00 -2.02
N ARG A 345 18.40 -25.29 -0.77
CA ARG A 345 19.77 -25.67 -0.44
C ARG A 345 20.01 -27.05 -1.03
N GLU A 346 20.82 -27.14 -2.08
CA GLU A 346 21.45 -28.41 -2.48
C GLU A 346 22.19 -28.96 -1.25
N SER A 347 21.69 -30.08 -0.71
CA SER A 347 22.21 -30.76 0.48
C SER A 347 23.32 -31.74 0.17
#